data_AF-A0A3R9LQP4-F1
#
_entry.id   AF-A0A3R9LQP4-F1
#
_cell.length_a   1.000
_cell.length_b   1.000
_cell.length_c   1.000
_cell.angle_alpha   90.00
_cell.angle_beta   90.00
_cell.angle_gamma   90.00
#
_symmetry.space_group_name_H-M   'P 1'
#
loop_
_entity.id
_entity.type
_entity.pdbx_description
1 polymer ?
#
loop_
_entity_poly.entity_id
_entity_poly.type
_entity_poly.pdbx_seq_one_letter_code
_entity_poly.pdbx_strand_id
1 'polypeptide(L)'
;MIRRKENWKTYGLVTKNFFPTLICLPLLLFLSITGKIHNYLPFQSIPLTQEVLASSFPINILGYLLISLICGFWEGFNYVVIANKINCRYPSQLKGIDLGAFVCALICLLTHGMFGLDPTSLFEAFTVFILIYGMLVIQRKNENAWSCVLIFFLLWNAF
;
A
#
# COMPACT_ATOMS: atom_id res chain seq x y z
N MET A 1 -18.28 26.81 3.59
CA MET A 1 -17.57 25.56 3.27
C MET A 1 -16.35 25.89 2.39
N ILE A 2 -15.15 25.97 2.97
CA ILE A 2 -13.94 26.23 2.19
C ILE A 2 -13.60 24.94 1.44
N ARG A 3 -13.91 24.88 0.14
CA ARG A 3 -13.53 23.77 -0.74
C ARG A 3 -12.03 23.86 -0.99
N ARG A 4 -11.21 23.18 -0.17
CA ARG A 4 -9.76 23.06 -0.42
C ARG A 4 -9.55 22.30 -1.73
N LYS A 5 -9.19 23.03 -2.80
CA LYS A 5 -8.84 22.46 -4.10
C LYS A 5 -7.40 21.94 -4.06
N GLU A 6 -7.18 20.81 -3.41
CA GLU A 6 -5.90 20.11 -3.48
C GLU A 6 -5.89 19.19 -4.69
N ASN A 7 -4.77 19.16 -5.42
CA ASN A 7 -4.62 18.33 -6.61
C ASN A 7 -3.90 17.03 -6.23
N TRP A 8 -4.29 15.90 -6.81
CA TRP A 8 -3.62 14.61 -6.59
C TRP A 8 -2.16 14.63 -7.03
N LYS A 9 -1.81 15.50 -8.00
CA LYS A 9 -0.43 15.75 -8.41
C LYS A 9 0.44 16.28 -7.27
N THR A 10 -0.14 17.02 -6.32
CA THR A 10 0.57 17.51 -5.12
C THR A 10 1.05 16.37 -4.21
N TYR A 11 0.40 15.22 -4.30
CA TYR A 11 0.76 14.02 -3.54
C TYR A 11 1.64 13.04 -4.35
N GLY A 12 2.15 13.46 -5.51
CA GLY A 12 3.01 12.63 -6.33
C GLY A 12 2.27 11.63 -7.21
N LEU A 13 0.96 11.80 -7.45
CA LEU A 13 0.25 11.04 -8.49
C LEU A 13 0.59 11.61 -9.88
N VAL A 14 1.85 11.45 -10.28
CA VAL A 14 2.43 11.98 -11.52
C VAL A 14 2.97 10.84 -12.37
N THR A 15 2.93 10.99 -13.69
CA THR A 15 3.48 10.02 -14.64
C THR A 15 5.00 10.18 -14.84
N LYS A 16 5.57 11.29 -14.36
CA LYS A 16 7.00 11.58 -14.41
C LYS A 16 7.72 10.71 -13.35
N ASN A 17 8.88 10.14 -13.69
CA ASN A 17 9.63 9.22 -12.82
C ASN A 17 8.85 7.95 -12.41
N PHE A 18 8.04 7.38 -13.32
CA PHE A 18 7.40 6.07 -13.10
C PHE A 18 8.42 4.92 -13.03
N PHE A 19 9.52 4.96 -13.78
CA PHE A 19 10.55 3.91 -13.78
C PHE A 19 11.16 3.56 -12.39
N PRO A 20 11.50 4.52 -11.51
CA PRO A 20 11.91 4.20 -10.14
C PRO A 20 10.86 3.47 -9.29
N THR A 21 9.59 3.45 -9.70
CA THR A 21 8.54 2.69 -9.01
C THR A 21 8.62 1.18 -9.27
N LEU A 22 9.50 0.74 -10.18
CA LEU A 22 9.87 -0.66 -10.39
C LEU A 22 10.71 -1.26 -9.25
N ILE A 23 10.86 -0.60 -8.09
CA ILE A 23 11.41 -1.23 -6.88
C ILE A 23 10.62 -2.49 -6.48
N CYS A 24 9.36 -2.62 -6.90
CA CYS A 24 8.60 -3.87 -6.78
C CYS A 24 9.04 -4.99 -7.73
N LEU A 25 9.71 -4.67 -8.84
CA LEU A 25 10.06 -5.63 -9.89
C LEU A 25 11.02 -6.72 -9.39
N PRO A 26 12.09 -6.42 -8.62
CA PRO A 26 12.92 -7.45 -8.00
C PRO A 26 12.13 -8.36 -7.04
N LEU A 27 11.17 -7.80 -6.30
CA LEU A 27 10.37 -8.56 -5.34
C LEU A 27 9.39 -9.51 -6.07
N LEU A 28 8.75 -9.03 -7.13
CA LEU A 28 7.91 -9.83 -8.03
C LEU A 28 8.73 -10.93 -8.71
N LEU A 29 9.93 -10.62 -9.21
CA LEU A 29 10.83 -11.61 -9.81
C LEU A 29 11.27 -12.66 -8.79
N PHE A 30 11.59 -12.27 -7.55
CA PHE A 30 11.94 -13.20 -6.48
C PHE A 30 10.79 -14.16 -6.15
N LEU A 31 9.55 -13.65 -6.05
CA LEU A 31 8.34 -14.44 -5.84
C LEU A 31 8.07 -15.41 -7.01
N SER A 32 8.30 -14.96 -8.25
CA SER A 32 8.20 -15.81 -9.45
C SER A 32 9.24 -16.93 -9.45
N ILE A 33 10.50 -16.61 -9.13
CA ILE A 33 11.62 -17.56 -9.14
C ILE A 33 11.49 -18.59 -8.01
N THR A 34 10.93 -18.23 -6.87
CA THR A 34 10.71 -19.16 -5.74
C THR A 34 9.53 -20.13 -5.94
N GLY A 35 8.84 -20.09 -7.09
CA GLY A 35 7.78 -21.05 -7.42
C GLY A 35 6.53 -20.92 -6.56
N LYS A 36 6.42 -19.86 -5.74
CA LYS A 36 5.19 -19.53 -4.99
C LYS A 36 4.07 -19.02 -5.88
N ILE A 37 4.36 -18.72 -7.15
CA ILE A 37 3.42 -18.28 -8.16
C ILE A 37 3.01 -19.48 -9.03
N HIS A 38 2.16 -20.35 -8.50
CA HIS A 38 1.40 -21.27 -9.36
C HIS A 38 -0.03 -20.75 -9.61
N ASN A 39 -0.58 -19.91 -8.72
CA ASN A 39 -1.88 -19.23 -8.87
C ASN A 39 -1.87 -17.86 -8.15
N TYR A 40 -0.94 -16.97 -8.51
CA TYR A 40 -0.92 -15.63 -7.92
C TYR A 40 -2.14 -14.81 -8.42
N LEU A 41 -3.08 -14.54 -7.52
CA LEU A 41 -4.20 -13.64 -7.76
C LEU A 41 -4.18 -12.58 -6.65
N PRO A 42 -3.97 -11.29 -6.98
CA PRO A 42 -4.06 -10.22 -6.00
C PRO A 42 -5.44 -10.16 -5.34
N PHE A 43 -5.51 -9.54 -4.16
CA PHE A 43 -6.74 -9.31 -3.39
C PHE A 43 -7.35 -10.56 -2.74
N GLN A 44 -6.64 -11.69 -2.68
CA GLN A 44 -7.14 -12.91 -2.03
C GLN A 44 -7.28 -12.79 -0.51
N SER A 45 -6.53 -11.89 0.14
CA SER A 45 -6.64 -11.64 1.57
C SER A 45 -7.92 -10.91 1.97
N ILE A 46 -8.62 -10.29 1.01
CA ILE A 46 -9.89 -9.61 1.25
C ILE A 46 -11.02 -10.64 1.25
N PRO A 47 -11.77 -10.81 2.36
CA PRO A 47 -12.80 -11.85 2.47
C PRO A 47 -13.84 -11.80 1.35
N LEU A 48 -14.23 -10.60 0.93
CA LEU A 48 -15.23 -10.36 -0.12
C LEU A 48 -14.78 -10.85 -1.51
N THR A 49 -13.47 -10.96 -1.76
CA THR A 49 -12.94 -11.30 -3.08
C THR A 49 -13.41 -12.68 -3.55
N GLN A 50 -13.46 -13.67 -2.65
CA GLN A 50 -13.87 -15.03 -3.00
C GLN A 50 -15.36 -15.09 -3.38
N GLU A 51 -16.21 -14.39 -2.63
CA GLU A 51 -17.66 -14.30 -2.91
C GLU A 51 -17.91 -13.61 -4.26
N VAL A 52 -17.18 -12.54 -4.54
CA VAL A 52 -17.27 -11.82 -5.81
C VAL A 52 -16.81 -12.69 -6.97
N LEU A 53 -15.69 -13.40 -6.85
CA LEU A 53 -15.20 -14.29 -7.90
C LEU A 53 -16.14 -15.47 -8.18
N ALA A 54 -16.86 -15.95 -7.17
CA ALA A 54 -17.86 -17.00 -7.30
C ALA A 54 -19.18 -16.53 -7.95
N SER A 55 -19.40 -15.22 -8.09
CA SER A 55 -20.61 -14.67 -8.71
C SER A 55 -20.64 -14.83 -10.23
N SER A 56 -21.82 -14.71 -10.83
CA SER A 56 -22.00 -14.85 -12.27
C SER A 56 -21.42 -13.67 -13.06
N PHE A 57 -21.01 -13.93 -14.28
CA PHE A 57 -20.61 -12.87 -15.22
C PHE A 57 -21.79 -11.93 -15.51
N PRO A 58 -21.61 -10.59 -15.51
CA PRO A 58 -20.34 -9.85 -15.39
C PRO A 58 -20.02 -9.34 -13.97
N ILE A 59 -20.80 -9.73 -12.95
CA ILE A 59 -20.70 -9.19 -11.59
C ILE A 59 -19.33 -9.52 -10.98
N ASN A 60 -18.79 -10.70 -11.25
CA ASN A 60 -17.48 -11.11 -10.77
C ASN A 60 -16.35 -10.18 -11.24
N ILE A 61 -16.34 -9.79 -12.52
CA ILE A 61 -15.33 -8.86 -13.06
C ILE A 61 -15.52 -7.47 -12.48
N LEU A 62 -16.76 -6.96 -12.48
CA LEU A 62 -17.04 -5.61 -11.98
C LEU A 62 -16.72 -5.47 -10.49
N GLY A 63 -17.10 -6.48 -9.68
CA GLY A 63 -16.79 -6.51 -8.26
C GLY A 63 -15.29 -6.61 -8.00
N TYR A 64 -14.56 -7.45 -8.75
CA TYR A 64 -13.12 -7.58 -8.60
C TYR A 64 -12.39 -6.28 -8.95
N LEU A 65 -12.81 -5.60 -10.03
CA LEU A 65 -12.29 -4.27 -10.38
C LEU A 65 -12.58 -3.22 -9.29
N LEU A 66 -13.76 -3.28 -8.68
CA LEU A 66 -14.12 -2.37 -7.59
C LEU A 66 -13.27 -2.60 -6.34
N ILE A 67 -13.07 -3.87 -5.95
CA ILE A 67 -12.17 -4.25 -4.85
C ILE A 67 -10.76 -3.76 -5.14
N SER A 68 -10.26 -4.02 -6.35
CA SER A 68 -8.95 -3.60 -6.81
C SER A 68 -8.77 -2.07 -6.74
N LEU A 69 -9.79 -1.30 -7.10
CA LEU A 69 -9.78 0.15 -6.99
C LEU A 69 -9.79 0.63 -5.53
N ILE A 70 -10.63 0.05 -4.68
CA ILE A 70 -10.79 0.52 -3.29
C ILE A 70 -9.56 0.11 -2.44
N CYS A 71 -9.19 -1.16 -2.45
CA CYS A 71 -8.15 -1.71 -1.58
C CYS A 71 -6.75 -1.61 -2.20
N GLY A 72 -6.64 -1.61 -3.54
CA GLY A 72 -5.36 -1.38 -4.19
C GLY A 72 -5.03 0.10 -4.28
N PHE A 73 -5.87 0.87 -4.97
CA PHE A 73 -5.56 2.27 -5.30
C PHE A 73 -5.82 3.19 -4.13
N TRP A 74 -7.02 3.12 -3.55
CA TRP A 74 -7.42 4.02 -2.49
C TRP A 74 -6.67 3.80 -1.19
N GLU A 75 -6.45 2.56 -0.77
CA GLU A 75 -5.67 2.30 0.43
C GLU A 75 -4.23 2.81 0.31
N GLY A 76 -3.52 2.41 -0.74
CA GLY A 76 -2.13 2.83 -0.97
C GLY A 76 -1.98 4.35 -1.15
N PHE A 77 -2.89 5.00 -1.88
CA PHE A 77 -2.85 6.45 -2.08
C PHE A 77 -3.24 7.24 -0.82
N ASN A 78 -4.19 6.75 -0.03
CA ASN A 78 -4.60 7.41 1.21
C ASN A 78 -3.45 7.45 2.22
N TYR A 79 -2.64 6.40 2.34
CA TYR A 79 -1.45 6.44 3.20
C TYR A 79 -0.49 7.55 2.82
N VAL A 80 -0.28 7.80 1.52
CA VAL A 80 0.56 8.93 1.04
C VAL A 80 -0.04 10.27 1.46
N VAL A 81 -1.35 10.45 1.28
CA VAL A 81 -2.05 11.69 1.65
C VAL A 81 -1.95 11.94 3.15
N ILE A 82 -2.27 10.93 3.97
CA ILE A 82 -2.24 11.01 5.44
C ILE A 82 -0.82 11.30 5.93
N ALA A 83 0.19 10.57 5.44
CA ALA A 83 1.59 10.80 5.80
C ALA A 83 2.00 12.24 5.49
N ASN A 84 1.66 12.76 4.31
CA ASN A 84 1.96 14.14 3.94
C ASN A 84 1.25 15.15 4.86
N LYS A 85 -0.03 14.93 5.18
CA LYS A 85 -0.78 15.80 6.11
C LYS A 85 -0.15 15.84 7.49
N ILE A 86 0.25 14.69 8.03
CA ILE A 86 0.91 14.60 9.33
C ILE A 86 2.24 15.33 9.29
N ASN A 87 3.06 15.10 8.26
CA ASN A 87 4.35 15.76 8.08
C ASN A 87 4.23 17.29 7.94
N CYS A 88 3.20 17.79 7.26
CA CYS A 88 2.94 19.23 7.17
C CYS A 88 2.48 19.82 8.50
N ARG A 89 1.67 19.09 9.28
CA ARG A 89 1.12 19.57 10.56
C ARG A 89 2.13 19.50 11.70
N TYR A 90 2.96 18.47 11.69
CA TYR A 90 3.95 18.13 12.70
C TYR A 90 5.30 17.87 12.01
N PRO A 91 6.00 18.94 11.59
CA PRO A 91 7.33 18.78 11.01
C PRO A 91 8.25 18.13 12.04
N SER A 92 8.79 16.96 11.67
CA SER A 92 9.71 16.20 12.53
C SER A 92 10.90 17.06 12.92
N GLN A 93 11.16 17.17 14.23
CA GLN A 93 12.38 17.78 14.77
C GLN A 93 13.58 16.81 14.74
N LEU A 94 13.31 15.51 14.54
CA LEU A 94 14.32 14.45 14.48
C LEU A 94 14.81 14.28 13.04
N LYS A 95 16.06 14.70 12.79
CA LYS A 95 16.73 14.49 11.50
C LYS A 95 16.75 12.99 11.18
N GLY A 96 16.00 12.60 10.14
CA GLY A 96 16.01 11.25 9.57
C GLY A 96 14.76 10.41 9.80
N ILE A 97 13.81 10.84 10.64
CA ILE A 97 12.54 10.12 10.85
C ILE A 97 11.40 10.85 10.14
N ASP A 98 10.70 10.13 9.27
CA ASP A 98 9.47 10.58 8.65
C ASP A 98 8.29 10.23 9.58
N LEU A 99 7.79 11.24 10.30
CA LEU A 99 6.73 11.07 11.28
C LEU A 99 5.42 10.61 10.63
N GLY A 100 5.09 11.14 9.46
CA GLY A 100 3.91 10.73 8.71
C GLY A 100 3.95 9.25 8.33
N ALA A 101 5.09 8.79 7.81
CA ALA A 101 5.31 7.38 7.46
C ALA A 101 5.25 6.48 8.70
N PHE A 102 5.87 6.90 9.82
CA PHE A 102 5.86 6.15 11.07
C PHE A 102 4.43 5.96 11.61
N VAL A 103 3.66 7.05 11.69
CA VAL A 103 2.27 7.00 12.17
C VAL A 103 1.40 6.16 11.23
N CYS A 104 1.58 6.29 9.92
CA CYS A 104 0.86 5.46 8.94
C CYS A 104 1.16 3.97 9.11
N ALA A 105 2.42 3.59 9.29
CA ALA A 105 2.80 2.20 9.54
C ALA A 105 2.18 1.66 10.84
N LEU A 106 2.14 2.47 11.90
CA LEU A 106 1.49 2.09 13.15
C LEU A 106 -0.03 1.92 12.99
N ILE A 107 -0.70 2.87 12.32
CA ILE A 107 -2.14 2.78 12.03
C ILE A 107 -2.43 1.51 11.22
N CYS A 108 -1.63 1.22 10.20
CA CYS A 108 -1.78 0.03 9.37
C CYS A 108 -1.76 -1.26 10.19
N LEU A 109 -0.76 -1.42 11.07
CA LEU A 109 -0.66 -2.58 11.96
C LEU A 109 -1.88 -2.73 12.88
N LEU A 110 -2.36 -1.61 13.41
CA LEU A 110 -3.52 -1.59 14.31
C LEU A 110 -4.82 -1.94 13.58
N THR A 111 -5.02 -1.42 12.37
CA THR A 111 -6.26 -1.65 11.60
C THR A 111 -6.34 -3.06 11.05
N HIS A 112 -5.21 -3.65 10.66
CA HIS A 112 -5.15 -5.00 10.11
C HIS A 112 -4.98 -6.09 11.19
N GLY A 113 -4.99 -5.70 12.47
CA GLY A 113 -5.06 -6.64 13.59
C GLY A 113 -3.83 -7.54 13.73
N MET A 114 -2.67 -7.12 13.22
CA MET A 114 -1.45 -7.94 13.14
C MET A 114 -0.74 -8.19 14.48
N PHE A 115 -1.38 -7.88 15.61
CA PHE A 115 -0.82 -8.06 16.94
C PHE A 115 -1.09 -9.47 17.46
N GLY A 116 -0.24 -10.43 17.09
CA GLY A 116 -0.09 -11.70 17.80
C GLY A 116 1.06 -11.64 18.81
N LEU A 117 0.93 -12.34 19.94
CA LEU A 117 2.00 -12.43 20.95
C LEU A 117 3.00 -13.56 20.67
N ASP A 118 2.77 -14.36 19.62
CA ASP A 118 3.70 -15.39 19.19
C ASP A 118 4.86 -14.81 18.34
N PRO A 119 6.03 -15.45 18.33
CA PRO A 119 7.21 -14.94 17.61
C PRO A 119 7.00 -14.74 16.11
N THR A 120 6.14 -15.55 15.48
CA THR A 120 5.88 -15.49 14.05
C THR A 120 5.06 -14.25 13.71
N SER A 121 3.98 -14.00 14.44
CA SER A 121 3.15 -12.79 14.29
C SER A 121 3.93 -11.51 14.57
N LEU A 122 4.84 -11.51 15.57
CA LEU A 122 5.70 -10.35 15.83
C LEU A 122 6.66 -10.06 14.67
N PHE A 123 7.24 -11.10 14.07
CA PHE A 123 8.12 -10.96 12.91
C PHE A 123 7.36 -10.46 11.68
N GLU A 124 6.14 -10.94 11.47
CA GLU A 124 5.26 -10.49 10.40
C GLU A 124 4.89 -9.01 10.56
N ALA A 125 4.44 -8.61 11.76
CA ALA A 125 4.14 -7.22 12.08
C ALA A 125 5.35 -6.30 11.86
N PHE A 126 6.55 -6.73 12.27
CA PHE A 126 7.78 -5.98 12.04
C PHE A 126 8.11 -5.84 10.54
N THR A 127 7.93 -6.91 9.78
CA THR A 127 8.15 -6.91 8.32
C THR A 127 7.19 -5.96 7.61
N VAL A 128 5.90 -6.01 7.96
CA VAL A 128 4.88 -5.10 7.46
C VAL A 128 5.18 -3.65 7.84
N PHE A 129 5.59 -3.42 9.08
CA PHE A 129 5.98 -2.08 9.51
C PHE A 129 7.07 -1.49 8.62
N ILE A 130 8.14 -2.26 8.36
CA ILE A 130 9.24 -1.85 7.49
C ILE A 130 8.74 -1.60 6.06
N LEU A 131 7.86 -2.46 5.55
CA LEU A 131 7.30 -2.33 4.21
C LEU A 131 6.52 -1.01 4.05
N ILE A 132 5.56 -0.75 4.96
CA ILE A 132 4.71 0.45 4.91
C ILE A 132 5.53 1.72 5.16
N TYR A 133 6.41 1.71 6.16
CA TYR A 133 7.31 2.83 6.43
C TYR A 133 8.22 3.11 5.23
N GLY A 134 8.89 2.07 4.73
CA GLY A 134 9.84 2.15 3.63
C GLY A 134 9.21 2.69 2.35
N MET A 135 8.02 2.21 1.98
CA MET A 135 7.34 2.68 0.77
C MET A 135 7.01 4.18 0.84
N LEU A 136 6.59 4.68 2.00
CA LEU A 136 6.22 6.08 2.18
C LEU A 136 7.46 6.99 2.19
N VAL A 137 8.55 6.54 2.82
CA VAL A 137 9.83 7.26 2.77
C VAL A 137 10.38 7.33 1.34
N ILE A 138 10.32 6.24 0.59
CA ILE A 138 10.74 6.19 -0.83
C ILE A 138 9.85 7.09 -1.67
N GLN A 139 8.53 7.04 -1.48
CA GLN A 139 7.57 7.90 -2.16
C GLN A 139 7.91 9.38 -1.94
N ARG A 140 8.23 9.77 -0.70
CA ARG A 140 8.58 11.16 -0.37
C ARG A 140 9.89 11.61 -1.05
N LYS A 141 10.87 10.71 -1.15
CA LYS A 141 12.15 10.99 -1.83
C LYS A 141 12.01 11.09 -3.35
N ASN A 142 11.16 10.24 -3.93
CA ASN A 142 10.96 10.17 -5.38
C ASN A 142 9.82 11.06 -5.88
N GLU A 143 9.06 11.66 -4.96
CA GLU A 143 7.85 12.45 -5.22
C GLU A 143 6.82 11.71 -6.09
N ASN A 144 6.76 10.38 -5.96
CA ASN A 144 5.92 9.53 -6.80
C ASN A 144 5.13 8.50 -5.97
N ALA A 145 3.81 8.67 -5.93
CA ALA A 145 2.88 7.82 -5.17
C ALA A 145 2.59 6.46 -5.82
N TRP A 146 2.93 6.27 -7.10
CA TRP A 146 2.65 5.02 -7.80
C TRP A 146 3.39 3.83 -7.20
N SER A 147 4.57 4.02 -6.58
CA SER A 147 5.25 2.94 -5.87
C SER A 147 4.41 2.40 -4.71
N CYS A 148 3.79 3.28 -3.93
CA CYS A 148 2.91 2.87 -2.83
C CYS A 148 1.67 2.15 -3.35
N VAL A 149 1.04 2.69 -4.39
CA VAL A 149 -0.13 2.07 -5.04
C VAL A 149 0.22 0.66 -5.54
N LEU A 150 1.34 0.50 -6.26
CA LEU A 150 1.74 -0.78 -6.81
C LEU A 150 2.06 -1.82 -5.73
N ILE A 151 2.67 -1.41 -4.61
CA ILE A 151 2.87 -2.29 -3.44
C ILE A 151 1.53 -2.76 -2.89
N PHE A 152 0.54 -1.87 -2.79
CA PHE A 152 -0.79 -2.25 -2.30
C PHE A 152 -1.54 -3.18 -3.26
N PHE A 153 -1.40 -2.95 -4.56
CA PHE A 153 -1.97 -3.84 -5.57
C PHE A 153 -1.32 -5.22 -5.61
N LEU A 154 0.01 -5.29 -5.49
CA LEU A 154 0.75 -6.50 -5.86
C LEU A 154 1.29 -7.29 -4.66
N LEU A 155 1.44 -6.68 -3.49
CA LEU A 155 2.06 -7.34 -2.36
C LEU A 155 1.13 -7.37 -1.17
N TRP A 156 0.57 -6.20 -0.82
CA TRP A 156 -0.24 -6.04 0.38
C TRP A 156 -1.47 -6.93 0.40
N ASN A 157 -2.24 -6.92 -0.69
CA ASN A 157 -3.50 -7.63 -0.76
C ASN A 157 -3.36 -9.04 -1.35
N ALA A 158 -2.14 -9.50 -1.63
CA ALA A 158 -1.92 -10.75 -2.36
C ALA A 158 -1.92 -12.00 -1.48
N PHE A 159 -1.64 -11.86 -0.18
CA PHE A 159 -1.46 -12.97 0.76
C PHE A 159 -2.29 -12.75 2.02
#